data_AF-A0A7S0ZRY2-F1
#
_entry.id   AF-A0A7S0ZRY2-F1
#
_cell.length_a   1.000
_cell.length_b   1.000
_cell.length_c   1.000
_cell.angle_alpha   90.00
_cell.angle_beta   90.00
_cell.angle_gamma   90.00
#
_symmetry.space_group_name_H-M   'P 1'
#
loop_
_entity.id
_entity.type
_entity.pdbx_description
1 polymer ?
#
loop_
_entity_poly.entity_id
_entity_poly.type
_entity_poly.pdbx_seq_one_letter_code
_entity_poly.pdbx_strand_id
1 'polypeptide(L)'
;MADNLLNIPEGFDAEDERLFAVQIRNLQTVKERNETLAPSQLWFRTIAKFLFPVGADAFEKSLIKLKDNVHTDGKVREAWEKKCGSYDNENYEKVLENLNWLPWTMNDVYVLDIVARITSTKGDPKTMVHFLSDHVVGPGVRAAFKANVCLWLFYSVFPFLAYSTFSFGWWECQKDTFANYKMCVMALYLPVVLAVIFFEYKAMIYALPPQVAISGPFFKTFHRFLPKGVDSFVVWFLFASFMSLMAHMDLATNSLFLSKVLATERCGDMGSLENAWQRVFSKCAFKFLANHVPSLSIVVVLLWLLLFSQFFYGVVSSVPTTTETNGKMNLSGVRALMNWDNGAFYEVKDRDQGGKDFGFKTYPTVLHKRTQHGSSLHALAESGRMYTLRFNSWSLQQELVKLKLYKSGQVFREVVKTVGYFVVFMWCESIVQLELQGSALELGKAMSPTHDVDMEMAASLLLSVLMTSYNLYVVCSRFMSQTRACLSADVEDRVVEQAKYNKRVKIYCYILIPIFVMVALIFTFFLLHAVMKTVMVSFYCDCGWNVRLNPFNGCVKPESTSGACFIP
;
A
#
# COMPACT_ATOMS: atom_id res chain seq x y z
N MET A 1 -8.77 -0.24 -52.10
CA MET A 1 -10.18 0.12 -51.84
C MET A 1 -10.91 -1.18 -51.64
N ALA A 2 -11.40 -1.39 -50.41
CA ALA A 2 -12.53 -2.23 -50.00
C ALA A 2 -12.56 -3.73 -50.37
N ASP A 3 -13.20 -4.49 -49.48
CA ASP A 3 -13.70 -5.86 -49.62
C ASP A 3 -12.68 -7.01 -49.45
N ASN A 4 -12.38 -7.33 -48.18
CA ASN A 4 -11.95 -8.67 -47.76
C ASN A 4 -12.16 -8.91 -46.26
N LEU A 5 -13.39 -8.67 -45.78
CA LEU A 5 -13.83 -9.08 -44.44
C LEU A 5 -15.24 -9.67 -44.54
N LEU A 6 -15.34 -10.98 -44.37
CA LEU A 6 -16.49 -11.82 -43.97
C LEU A 6 -16.55 -13.11 -44.80
N ASN A 7 -15.64 -14.04 -44.49
CA ASN A 7 -15.92 -15.46 -44.63
C ASN A 7 -16.02 -16.04 -43.23
N ILE A 8 -17.25 -16.17 -42.75
CA ILE A 8 -17.62 -16.99 -41.59
C ILE A 8 -17.68 -18.44 -42.11
N PRO A 9 -16.95 -19.40 -41.54
CA PRO A 9 -17.10 -20.80 -41.93
C PRO A 9 -18.45 -21.32 -41.45
N GLU A 10 -19.23 -21.87 -42.39
CA GLU A 10 -20.43 -22.66 -42.10
C GLU A 10 -20.07 -23.90 -41.29
N GLY A 11 -20.88 -24.17 -40.25
CA GLY A 11 -20.64 -25.21 -39.26
C GLY A 11 -20.92 -24.76 -37.81
N PHE A 12 -21.74 -23.72 -37.64
CA PHE A 12 -22.19 -23.21 -36.36
C PHE A 12 -23.55 -23.84 -36.06
N ASP A 13 -23.60 -24.80 -35.13
CA ASP A 13 -24.86 -25.22 -34.52
C ASP A 13 -25.11 -24.32 -33.31
N ALA A 14 -26.24 -23.61 -33.36
CA ALA A 14 -26.48 -22.32 -32.73
C ALA A 14 -27.21 -22.44 -31.37
N GLU A 15 -26.70 -23.26 -30.45
CA GLU A 15 -27.32 -23.40 -29.12
C GLU A 15 -26.56 -22.74 -27.96
N ASP A 16 -25.40 -22.10 -28.20
CA ASP A 16 -24.74 -21.28 -27.17
C ASP A 16 -24.28 -19.90 -27.68
N GLU A 17 -25.14 -19.23 -28.45
CA GLU A 17 -24.94 -17.84 -28.91
C GLU A 17 -24.84 -16.83 -27.76
N ARG A 18 -25.35 -17.15 -26.56
CA ARG A 18 -25.61 -16.13 -25.53
C ARG A 18 -24.35 -15.59 -24.87
N LEU A 19 -23.35 -16.42 -24.55
CA LEU A 19 -22.14 -15.94 -23.87
C LEU A 19 -21.10 -15.38 -24.85
N PHE A 20 -20.97 -15.96 -26.05
CA PHE A 20 -20.17 -15.34 -27.11
C PHE A 20 -20.79 -14.00 -27.53
N ALA A 21 -22.13 -13.88 -27.55
CA ALA A 21 -22.81 -12.60 -27.66
C ALA A 21 -22.58 -11.69 -26.44
N VAL A 22 -22.41 -12.20 -25.22
CA VAL A 22 -22.02 -11.38 -24.04
C VAL A 22 -20.57 -10.90 -24.15
N GLN A 23 -19.63 -11.71 -24.62
CA GLN A 23 -18.24 -11.29 -24.81
C GLN A 23 -18.08 -10.34 -26.02
N ILE A 24 -18.82 -10.60 -27.10
CA ILE A 24 -18.96 -9.66 -28.22
C ILE A 24 -19.69 -8.40 -27.77
N ARG A 25 -20.74 -8.50 -26.94
CA ARG A 25 -21.42 -7.34 -26.33
C ARG A 25 -20.46 -6.57 -25.43
N ASN A 26 -19.65 -7.22 -24.60
CA ASN A 26 -18.64 -6.56 -23.78
C ASN A 26 -17.60 -5.85 -24.66
N LEU A 27 -17.15 -6.51 -25.75
CA LEU A 27 -16.26 -5.90 -26.74
C LEU A 27 -16.91 -4.72 -27.44
N GLN A 28 -18.18 -4.83 -27.83
CA GLN A 28 -18.98 -3.78 -28.48
C GLN A 28 -19.22 -2.62 -27.52
N THR A 29 -19.68 -2.88 -26.30
CA THR A 29 -19.81 -1.88 -25.23
C THR A 29 -18.49 -1.18 -24.97
N VAL A 30 -17.35 -1.86 -25.04
CA VAL A 30 -16.04 -1.21 -24.94
C VAL A 30 -15.71 -0.39 -26.18
N LYS A 31 -16.02 -0.86 -27.39
CA LYS A 31 -15.85 -0.10 -28.64
C LYS A 31 -16.74 1.16 -28.64
N GLU A 32 -18.01 1.03 -28.30
CA GLU A 32 -18.99 2.12 -28.10
C GLU A 32 -18.53 3.10 -27.02
N ARG A 33 -18.03 2.60 -25.88
CA ARG A 33 -17.43 3.45 -24.84
C ARG A 33 -16.21 4.20 -25.36
N ASN A 34 -15.36 3.56 -26.17
CA ASN A 34 -14.20 4.21 -26.76
C ASN A 34 -14.59 5.29 -27.78
N GLU A 35 -15.71 5.10 -28.47
CA GLU A 35 -16.23 6.05 -29.47
C GLU A 35 -16.95 7.24 -28.81
N THR A 36 -17.50 7.05 -27.62
CA THR A 36 -18.23 8.08 -26.85
C THR A 36 -17.36 8.88 -25.88
N LEU A 37 -16.04 8.65 -25.87
CA LEU A 37 -15.11 9.39 -25.01
C LEU A 37 -15.05 10.88 -25.37
N ALA A 38 -15.09 11.73 -24.35
CA ALA A 38 -14.85 13.16 -24.51
C ALA A 38 -13.41 13.42 -25.04
N PRO A 39 -13.15 14.55 -25.72
CA PRO A 39 -11.82 14.86 -26.27
C PRO A 39 -10.67 14.80 -25.23
N SER A 40 -10.93 15.24 -24.00
CA SER A 40 -9.97 15.13 -22.89
C SER A 40 -9.66 13.67 -22.52
N GLN A 41 -10.66 12.80 -22.52
CA GLN A 41 -10.51 11.36 -22.28
C GLN A 41 -9.76 10.69 -23.43
N LEU A 42 -9.95 11.14 -24.67
CA LEU A 42 -9.18 10.67 -25.83
C LEU A 42 -7.68 10.98 -25.71
N TRP A 43 -7.33 12.15 -25.17
CA TRP A 43 -5.93 12.50 -24.92
C TRP A 43 -5.31 11.62 -23.82
N PHE A 44 -6.03 11.45 -22.70
CA PHE A 44 -5.65 10.48 -21.67
C PHE A 44 -5.56 9.06 -22.21
N ARG A 45 -6.32 8.70 -23.25
CA ARG A 45 -6.23 7.43 -23.97
C ARG A 45 -4.94 7.24 -24.71
N THR A 46 -4.48 8.24 -25.45
CA THR A 46 -3.19 8.13 -26.13
C THR A 46 -2.06 7.93 -25.12
N ILE A 47 -2.09 8.68 -24.00
CA ILE A 47 -1.11 8.54 -22.93
C ILE A 47 -1.23 7.18 -22.25
N ALA A 48 -2.43 6.75 -21.87
CA ALA A 48 -2.66 5.48 -21.21
C ALA A 48 -2.29 4.29 -22.09
N LYS A 49 -2.59 4.33 -23.40
CA LYS A 49 -2.18 3.28 -24.36
C LYS A 49 -0.66 3.21 -24.51
N PHE A 50 0.00 4.37 -24.54
CA PHE A 50 1.46 4.45 -24.60
C PHE A 50 2.11 3.89 -23.33
N LEU A 51 1.56 4.27 -22.18
CA LEU A 51 2.06 3.92 -20.85
C LEU A 51 1.71 2.49 -20.41
N PHE A 52 0.56 1.99 -20.85
CA PHE A 52 0.00 0.71 -20.46
C PHE A 52 -0.62 0.02 -21.69
N PRO A 53 -0.07 -1.13 -22.15
CA PRO A 53 -0.68 -1.92 -23.21
C PRO A 53 -1.89 -2.71 -22.68
N VAL A 54 -2.86 -2.01 -22.11
CA VAL A 54 -4.17 -2.51 -21.66
C VAL A 54 -5.26 -1.83 -22.48
N GLY A 55 -6.40 -2.50 -22.61
CA GLY A 55 -7.57 -1.98 -23.33
C GLY A 55 -8.03 -2.90 -24.46
N ALA A 56 -8.94 -2.37 -25.28
CA ALA A 56 -9.70 -3.13 -26.28
C ALA A 56 -8.81 -3.98 -27.22
N ASP A 57 -7.68 -3.45 -27.68
CA ASP A 57 -6.83 -4.13 -28.67
C ASP A 57 -6.11 -5.36 -28.05
N ALA A 58 -5.69 -5.27 -26.78
CA ALA A 58 -5.10 -6.39 -26.05
C ALA A 58 -6.15 -7.44 -25.67
N PHE A 59 -7.36 -6.99 -25.34
CA PHE A 59 -8.51 -7.85 -25.11
C PHE A 59 -8.95 -8.56 -26.39
N GLU A 60 -9.02 -7.87 -27.52
CA GLU A 60 -9.36 -8.46 -28.83
C GLU A 60 -8.35 -9.55 -29.20
N LYS A 61 -7.05 -9.31 -29.01
CA LYS A 61 -6.02 -10.35 -29.17
C LYS A 61 -6.22 -11.55 -28.23
N SER A 62 -6.57 -11.30 -26.97
CA SER A 62 -6.81 -12.35 -25.98
C SER A 62 -8.08 -13.15 -26.28
N LEU A 63 -9.11 -12.48 -26.80
CA LEU A 63 -10.39 -13.06 -27.20
C LEU A 63 -10.25 -13.88 -28.49
N ILE A 64 -9.44 -13.42 -29.45
CA ILE A 64 -9.05 -14.21 -30.63
C ILE A 64 -8.29 -15.46 -30.18
N LYS A 65 -7.29 -15.33 -29.30
CA LYS A 65 -6.55 -16.48 -28.76
C LYS A 65 -7.46 -17.47 -28.01
N LEU A 66 -8.42 -16.95 -27.24
CA LEU A 66 -9.41 -17.78 -26.56
C LEU A 66 -10.29 -18.51 -27.58
N LYS A 67 -10.80 -17.80 -28.59
CA LYS A 67 -11.58 -18.39 -29.68
C LYS A 67 -10.80 -19.52 -30.35
N ASP A 68 -9.54 -19.29 -30.68
CA ASP A 68 -8.65 -20.29 -31.27
C ASP A 68 -8.47 -21.50 -30.33
N ASN A 69 -8.27 -21.28 -29.04
CA ASN A 69 -8.13 -22.35 -28.05
C ASN A 69 -9.43 -23.18 -27.90
N VAL A 70 -10.61 -22.53 -27.88
CA VAL A 70 -11.90 -23.24 -27.82
C VAL A 70 -12.14 -24.06 -29.09
N HIS A 71 -11.69 -23.57 -30.25
CA HIS A 71 -11.84 -24.30 -31.52
C HIS A 71 -10.87 -25.48 -31.64
N THR A 72 -9.67 -25.34 -31.07
CA THR A 72 -8.59 -26.34 -31.21
C THR A 72 -8.60 -27.39 -30.10
N ASP A 73 -9.11 -27.08 -28.90
CA ASP A 73 -9.16 -28.01 -27.77
C ASP A 73 -10.61 -28.38 -27.41
N GLY A 74 -11.03 -29.58 -27.83
CA GLY A 74 -12.36 -30.12 -27.56
C GLY A 74 -12.71 -30.24 -26.07
N LYS A 75 -11.73 -30.37 -25.18
CA LYS A 75 -11.98 -30.41 -23.72
C LYS A 75 -12.27 -29.02 -23.16
N VAL A 76 -11.60 -28.00 -23.70
CA VAL A 76 -11.90 -26.60 -23.37
C VAL A 76 -13.29 -26.26 -23.86
N ARG A 77 -13.65 -26.68 -25.08
CA ARG A 77 -15.00 -26.51 -25.64
C ARG A 77 -16.10 -27.17 -24.80
N GLU A 78 -15.95 -28.45 -24.44
CA GLU A 78 -16.95 -29.17 -23.63
C GLU A 78 -17.10 -28.56 -22.23
N ALA A 79 -15.99 -28.16 -21.59
CA ALA A 79 -16.01 -27.48 -20.30
C ALA A 79 -16.66 -26.08 -20.37
N TRP A 80 -16.50 -25.41 -21.51
CA TRP A 80 -17.07 -24.10 -21.81
C TRP A 80 -18.59 -24.20 -22.03
N GLU A 81 -19.06 -25.06 -22.95
CA GLU A 81 -20.49 -25.28 -23.25
C GLU A 81 -21.28 -25.68 -21.99
N LYS A 82 -20.71 -26.51 -21.11
CA LYS A 82 -21.37 -26.98 -19.88
C LYS A 82 -21.63 -25.87 -18.85
N LYS A 83 -20.84 -24.79 -18.84
CA LYS A 83 -20.95 -23.71 -17.85
C LYS A 83 -21.80 -22.54 -18.32
N CYS A 84 -21.84 -22.31 -19.64
CA CYS A 84 -22.53 -21.18 -20.26
C CYS A 84 -24.04 -21.12 -20.00
N GLY A 85 -24.71 -22.26 -19.81
CA GLY A 85 -26.13 -22.32 -19.48
C GLY A 85 -26.53 -21.87 -18.05
N SER A 86 -25.58 -21.46 -17.19
CA SER A 86 -25.81 -21.31 -15.75
C SER A 86 -25.67 -19.90 -15.17
N TYR A 87 -25.64 -18.84 -15.98
CA TYR A 87 -25.49 -17.48 -15.45
C TYR A 87 -26.79 -16.86 -14.93
N ASP A 88 -26.65 -16.04 -13.89
CA ASP A 88 -27.69 -15.18 -13.37
C ASP A 88 -27.58 -13.80 -14.00
N ASN A 89 -28.42 -13.54 -15.00
CA ASN A 89 -28.41 -12.29 -15.76
C ASN A 89 -28.61 -11.06 -14.86
N GLU A 90 -29.42 -11.16 -13.80
CA GLU A 90 -29.67 -10.02 -12.91
C GLU A 90 -28.41 -9.64 -12.12
N ASN A 91 -27.73 -10.64 -11.54
CA ASN A 91 -26.48 -10.43 -10.82
C ASN A 91 -25.34 -9.98 -11.75
N TYR A 92 -25.31 -10.48 -12.99
CA TYR A 92 -24.35 -10.05 -14.00
C TYR A 92 -24.50 -8.57 -14.34
N GLU A 93 -25.72 -8.12 -14.67
CA GLU A 93 -26.00 -6.72 -15.01
C GLU A 93 -25.68 -5.78 -13.82
N LYS A 94 -26.00 -6.20 -12.59
CA LYS A 94 -25.65 -5.45 -11.39
C LYS A 94 -24.13 -5.31 -11.20
N VAL A 95 -23.36 -6.36 -11.48
CA VAL A 95 -21.90 -6.30 -11.41
C VAL A 95 -21.35 -5.39 -12.50
N LEU A 96 -21.89 -5.44 -13.71
CA LEU A 96 -21.53 -4.48 -14.76
C LEU A 96 -21.85 -3.05 -14.36
N GLU A 97 -23.01 -2.78 -13.76
CA GLU A 97 -23.37 -1.47 -13.22
C GLU A 97 -22.33 -0.98 -12.19
N ASN A 98 -21.93 -1.84 -11.26
CA ASN A 98 -20.87 -1.53 -10.31
C ASN A 98 -19.54 -1.21 -11.02
N LEU A 99 -19.15 -2.02 -12.01
CA LEU A 99 -17.91 -1.84 -12.77
C LEU A 99 -17.93 -0.59 -13.64
N ASN A 100 -19.11 -0.07 -14.03
CA ASN A 100 -19.24 1.18 -14.78
C ASN A 100 -18.79 2.41 -13.98
N TRP A 101 -18.66 2.28 -12.66
CA TRP A 101 -18.04 3.30 -11.82
C TRP A 101 -16.53 3.48 -12.09
N LEU A 102 -15.86 2.45 -12.63
CA LEU A 102 -14.45 2.54 -12.98
C LEU A 102 -14.25 3.31 -14.28
N PRO A 103 -13.27 4.23 -14.34
CA PRO A 103 -12.97 4.93 -15.57
C PRO A 103 -12.47 3.93 -16.61
N TRP A 104 -12.71 4.23 -17.88
CA TRP A 104 -12.27 3.39 -18.99
C TRP A 104 -10.75 3.11 -18.99
N THR A 105 -9.94 4.01 -18.42
CA THR A 105 -8.49 3.82 -18.25
C THR A 105 -8.11 2.66 -17.33
N MET A 106 -9.02 2.27 -16.42
CA MET A 106 -8.84 1.14 -15.50
C MET A 106 -9.56 -0.13 -15.95
N ASN A 107 -10.22 -0.09 -17.10
CA ASN A 107 -11.04 -1.17 -17.62
C ASN A 107 -10.20 -2.07 -18.53
N ASP A 108 -9.34 -2.90 -17.92
CA ASP A 108 -8.84 -4.08 -18.62
C ASP A 108 -10.05 -5.00 -18.86
N VAL A 109 -10.54 -4.98 -20.10
CA VAL A 109 -11.78 -5.64 -20.49
C VAL A 109 -11.74 -7.14 -20.19
N TYR A 110 -10.55 -7.75 -20.29
CA TYR A 110 -10.37 -9.16 -19.95
C TYR A 110 -10.61 -9.40 -18.46
N VAL A 111 -10.06 -8.51 -17.62
CA VAL A 111 -10.26 -8.56 -16.17
C VAL A 111 -11.72 -8.31 -15.82
N LEU A 112 -12.37 -7.33 -16.44
CA LEU A 112 -13.78 -7.03 -16.19
C LEU A 112 -14.69 -8.20 -16.57
N ASP A 113 -14.45 -8.82 -17.72
CA ASP A 113 -15.22 -9.97 -18.20
C ASP A 113 -15.10 -11.16 -17.23
N ILE A 114 -13.87 -11.52 -16.83
CA ILE A 114 -13.63 -12.58 -15.85
C ILE A 114 -14.32 -12.25 -14.52
N VAL A 115 -14.19 -11.01 -14.06
CA VAL A 115 -14.79 -10.55 -12.81
C VAL A 115 -16.31 -10.66 -12.86
N ALA A 116 -16.94 -10.21 -13.94
CA ALA A 116 -18.39 -10.26 -14.11
C ALA A 116 -18.91 -11.70 -14.25
N ARG A 117 -18.22 -12.58 -14.99
CA ARG A 117 -18.61 -13.99 -15.14
C ARG A 117 -18.50 -14.77 -13.82
N ILE A 118 -17.37 -14.64 -13.11
CA ILE A 118 -17.15 -15.36 -11.85
C ILE A 118 -18.15 -14.93 -10.77
N THR A 119 -18.54 -13.66 -10.74
CA THR A 119 -19.49 -13.12 -9.75
C THR A 119 -20.96 -13.44 -10.04
N SER A 120 -21.30 -13.84 -11.27
CA SER A 120 -22.69 -14.07 -11.74
C SER A 120 -23.08 -15.53 -11.94
N THR A 121 -22.22 -16.49 -11.58
CA THR A 121 -22.49 -17.92 -11.78
C THR A 121 -23.54 -18.43 -10.78
N LYS A 122 -24.65 -19.08 -11.24
CA LYS A 122 -25.76 -19.58 -10.39
C LYS A 122 -25.41 -20.76 -9.46
N GLY A 123 -24.23 -21.39 -9.62
CA GLY A 123 -23.73 -22.44 -8.72
C GLY A 123 -23.42 -21.91 -7.31
N ASP A 124 -22.87 -22.71 -6.39
CA ASP A 124 -22.59 -22.31 -4.99
C ASP A 124 -21.74 -21.02 -4.93
N PRO A 125 -22.37 -19.81 -4.90
CA PRO A 125 -21.73 -18.54 -5.29
C PRO A 125 -20.61 -18.18 -4.33
N LYS A 126 -20.72 -18.78 -3.14
CA LYS A 126 -19.89 -18.65 -1.97
C LYS A 126 -18.44 -19.03 -2.23
N THR A 127 -18.18 -20.07 -3.02
CA THR A 127 -16.79 -20.55 -3.18
C THR A 127 -16.01 -19.80 -4.26
N MET A 128 -16.67 -19.22 -5.27
CA MET A 128 -15.99 -18.58 -6.40
C MET A 128 -15.64 -17.12 -6.13
N VAL A 129 -16.57 -16.37 -5.51
CA VAL A 129 -16.36 -14.95 -5.17
C VAL A 129 -15.21 -14.77 -4.17
N HIS A 130 -15.01 -15.74 -3.28
CA HIS A 130 -13.94 -15.74 -2.28
C HIS A 130 -12.52 -15.61 -2.88
N PHE A 131 -12.29 -16.17 -4.06
CA PHE A 131 -10.97 -16.18 -4.71
C PHE A 131 -10.89 -15.26 -5.93
N LEU A 132 -11.92 -14.44 -6.16
CA LEU A 132 -12.02 -13.62 -7.35
C LEU A 132 -10.79 -12.72 -7.55
N SER A 133 -10.36 -12.05 -6.46
CA SER A 133 -9.15 -11.22 -6.47
C SER A 133 -7.93 -12.03 -6.93
N ASP A 134 -7.75 -13.25 -6.41
CA ASP A 134 -6.58 -14.08 -6.69
C ASP A 134 -6.48 -14.55 -8.14
N HIS A 135 -7.60 -14.57 -8.88
CA HIS A 135 -7.61 -14.90 -10.31
C HIS A 135 -7.04 -13.79 -11.20
N VAL A 136 -7.21 -12.54 -10.79
CA VAL A 136 -6.93 -11.37 -11.65
C VAL A 136 -5.76 -10.52 -11.17
N VAL A 137 -5.42 -10.55 -9.88
CA VAL A 137 -4.42 -9.64 -9.30
C VAL A 137 -2.96 -10.05 -9.54
N GLY A 138 -2.69 -11.22 -10.13
CA GLY A 138 -1.33 -11.71 -10.41
C GLY A 138 -0.42 -10.66 -11.07
N PRO A 139 -0.82 -10.00 -12.17
CA PRO A 139 -0.03 -8.94 -12.79
C PRO A 139 0.15 -7.72 -11.87
N GLY A 140 -0.84 -7.41 -11.05
CA GLY A 140 -0.77 -6.35 -10.04
C GLY A 140 0.29 -6.62 -8.97
N VAL A 141 0.49 -7.88 -8.56
CA VAL A 141 1.58 -8.27 -7.63
C VAL A 141 2.94 -7.89 -8.23
N ARG A 142 3.15 -8.16 -9.53
CA ARG A 142 4.40 -7.79 -10.22
C ARG A 142 4.63 -6.28 -10.24
N ALA A 143 3.59 -5.51 -10.53
CA ALA A 143 3.68 -4.06 -10.56
C ALA A 143 3.98 -3.49 -9.15
N ALA A 144 3.28 -3.96 -8.12
CA ALA A 144 3.55 -3.57 -6.73
C ALA A 144 4.95 -4.00 -6.25
N PHE A 145 5.47 -5.14 -6.70
CA PHE A 145 6.84 -5.55 -6.40
C PHE A 145 7.86 -4.60 -7.03
N LYS A 146 7.68 -4.23 -8.31
CA LYS A 146 8.55 -3.27 -9.01
C LYS A 146 8.51 -1.88 -8.35
N ALA A 147 7.33 -1.43 -7.93
CA ALA A 147 7.18 -0.21 -7.15
C ALA A 147 7.98 -0.27 -5.84
N ASN A 148 7.89 -1.38 -5.09
CA ASN A 148 8.70 -1.58 -3.87
C ASN A 148 10.20 -1.55 -4.17
N VAL A 149 10.67 -2.31 -5.17
CA VAL A 149 12.09 -2.34 -5.52
C VAL A 149 12.58 -0.94 -5.89
N CYS A 150 11.82 -0.20 -6.70
CA CYS A 150 12.17 1.17 -7.09
C CYS A 150 12.23 2.11 -5.87
N LEU A 151 11.20 2.10 -5.03
CA LEU A 151 11.10 2.94 -3.84
C LEU A 151 12.23 2.65 -2.85
N TRP A 152 12.43 1.37 -2.50
CA TRP A 152 13.36 0.97 -1.45
C TRP A 152 14.82 0.97 -1.90
N LEU A 153 15.11 0.69 -3.18
CA LEU A 153 16.45 0.89 -3.73
C LEU A 153 16.81 2.38 -3.67
N PHE A 154 15.88 3.25 -4.06
CA PHE A 154 16.12 4.69 -3.97
C PHE A 154 16.26 5.14 -2.52
N TYR A 155 15.37 4.73 -1.61
CA TYR A 155 15.51 5.01 -0.17
C TYR A 155 16.87 4.58 0.40
N SER A 156 17.41 3.45 -0.09
CA SER A 156 18.72 2.95 0.33
C SER A 156 19.87 3.85 -0.12
N VAL A 157 19.78 4.35 -1.35
CA VAL A 157 20.88 5.03 -2.05
C VAL A 157 20.80 6.56 -1.89
N PHE A 158 19.59 7.10 -1.73
CA PHE A 158 19.32 8.53 -1.72
C PHE A 158 20.02 9.28 -0.59
N PRO A 159 20.09 8.78 0.67
CA PRO A 159 20.81 9.49 1.71
C PRO A 159 22.27 9.77 1.33
N PHE A 160 22.91 8.79 0.68
CA PHE A 160 24.30 8.85 0.26
C PHE A 160 24.49 9.65 -1.03
N LEU A 161 23.55 9.58 -1.97
CA LEU A 161 23.54 10.45 -3.14
C LEU A 161 23.39 11.91 -2.72
N ALA A 162 22.41 12.22 -1.87
CA ALA A 162 22.22 13.56 -1.32
C ALA A 162 23.49 14.01 -0.57
N TYR A 163 24.08 13.17 0.29
CA TYR A 163 25.35 13.47 0.96
C TYR A 163 26.51 13.70 -0.03
N SER A 164 26.60 12.93 -1.13
CA SER A 164 27.66 13.11 -2.13
C SER A 164 27.57 14.44 -2.87
N THR A 165 26.38 15.06 -2.92
CA THR A 165 26.20 16.36 -3.60
C THR A 165 26.83 17.54 -2.87
N PHE A 166 27.44 17.29 -1.71
CA PHE A 166 28.30 18.24 -1.01
C PHE A 166 29.39 18.82 -1.92
N SER A 167 29.96 18.02 -2.83
CA SER A 167 30.97 18.50 -3.80
C SER A 167 30.41 19.48 -4.83
N PHE A 168 29.09 19.50 -5.05
CA PHE A 168 28.41 20.39 -6.01
C PHE A 168 27.90 21.68 -5.35
N GLY A 169 28.18 21.92 -4.07
CA GLY A 169 27.72 23.12 -3.36
C GLY A 169 26.20 23.15 -3.15
N TRP A 170 25.58 21.96 -3.04
CA TRP A 170 24.15 21.82 -2.75
C TRP A 170 23.83 21.79 -1.27
N TRP A 171 24.88 21.74 -0.43
CA TRP A 171 24.82 21.86 1.00
C TRP A 171 25.46 23.17 1.45
N GLU A 172 24.83 23.82 2.42
CA GLU A 172 25.33 25.03 3.04
C GLU A 172 25.65 24.69 4.50
N CYS A 173 26.95 24.65 4.83
CA CYS A 173 27.40 24.56 6.21
C CYS A 173 27.16 25.90 6.90
N GLN A 174 26.39 25.86 7.97
CA GLN A 174 26.20 26.98 8.87
C GLN A 174 26.84 26.62 10.20
N LYS A 175 27.53 27.59 10.81
CA LYS A 175 28.12 27.39 12.13
C LYS A 175 27.01 27.25 13.16
N ASP A 176 27.18 26.28 14.05
CA ASP A 176 26.29 26.05 15.19
C ASP A 176 24.83 25.73 14.78
N THR A 177 24.59 25.18 13.59
CA THR A 177 23.27 24.66 13.19
C THR A 177 23.40 23.40 12.33
N PHE A 178 22.26 22.79 11.95
CA PHE A 178 22.27 21.71 10.96
C PHE A 178 22.60 22.24 9.56
N ALA A 179 23.28 21.43 8.76
CA ALA A 179 23.58 21.75 7.37
C ALA A 179 22.29 21.85 6.53
N ASN A 180 22.11 22.93 5.77
CA ASN A 180 20.92 23.11 4.93
C ASN A 180 21.16 22.59 3.51
N TYR A 181 20.12 22.07 2.86
CA TYR A 181 20.22 21.60 1.47
C TYR A 181 19.40 22.46 0.52
N LYS A 182 19.83 22.57 -0.73
CA LYS A 182 19.03 23.26 -1.76
C LYS A 182 17.85 22.40 -2.20
N MET A 183 16.70 23.01 -2.52
CA MET A 183 15.50 22.31 -3.01
C MET A 183 15.74 21.43 -4.25
N CYS A 184 16.82 21.67 -5.01
CA CYS A 184 17.26 20.80 -6.10
C CYS A 184 17.52 19.35 -5.66
N VAL A 185 17.95 19.12 -4.41
CA VAL A 185 18.15 17.76 -3.86
C VAL A 185 16.81 17.01 -3.82
N MET A 186 15.71 17.69 -3.44
CA MET A 186 14.37 17.11 -3.46
C MET A 186 13.86 16.82 -4.87
N ALA A 187 14.24 17.64 -5.86
CA ALA A 187 13.86 17.42 -7.25
C ALA A 187 14.38 16.09 -7.81
N LEU A 188 15.49 15.55 -7.26
CA LEU A 188 15.99 14.22 -7.63
C LEU A 188 15.03 13.09 -7.25
N TYR A 189 14.15 13.29 -6.27
CA TYR A 189 13.19 12.28 -5.85
C TYR A 189 11.95 12.21 -6.74
N LEU A 190 11.59 13.34 -7.37
CA LEU A 190 10.35 13.44 -8.15
C LEU A 190 10.23 12.36 -9.25
N PRO A 191 11.25 12.05 -10.07
CA PRO A 191 11.15 10.99 -11.07
C PRO A 191 10.86 9.61 -10.47
N VAL A 192 11.38 9.33 -9.28
CA VAL A 192 11.18 8.05 -8.57
C VAL A 192 9.77 7.95 -8.04
N VAL A 193 9.25 9.02 -7.42
CA VAL A 193 7.86 9.08 -6.97
C VAL A 193 6.89 8.88 -8.13
N LEU A 194 7.14 9.54 -9.26
CA LEU A 194 6.32 9.38 -10.46
C LEU A 194 6.37 7.93 -10.98
N ALA A 195 7.54 7.30 -10.97
CA ALA A 195 7.68 5.88 -11.35
C ALA A 195 6.94 4.94 -10.40
N VAL A 196 7.00 5.18 -9.08
CA VAL A 196 6.29 4.39 -8.07
C VAL A 196 4.78 4.54 -8.22
N ILE A 197 4.27 5.77 -8.35
CA ILE A 197 2.84 6.04 -8.57
C ILE A 197 2.35 5.40 -9.87
N PHE A 198 3.18 5.43 -10.92
CA PHE A 198 2.87 4.74 -12.18
C PHE A 198 2.69 3.23 -11.99
N PHE A 199 3.59 2.58 -11.25
CA PHE A 199 3.47 1.15 -10.96
C PHE A 199 2.29 0.83 -10.01
N GLU A 200 1.99 1.69 -9.05
CA GLU A 200 0.79 1.58 -8.21
C GLU A 200 -0.48 1.61 -9.06
N TYR A 201 -0.58 2.60 -9.95
CA TYR A 201 -1.70 2.73 -10.89
C TYR A 201 -1.84 1.45 -11.73
N LYS A 202 -0.73 0.89 -12.22
CA LYS A 202 -0.74 -0.38 -12.93
C LYS A 202 -1.26 -1.54 -12.10
N ALA A 203 -0.92 -1.60 -10.81
CA ALA A 203 -1.46 -2.61 -9.91
C ALA A 203 -2.95 -2.40 -9.63
N MET A 204 -3.43 -1.16 -9.58
CA MET A 204 -4.85 -0.84 -9.36
C MET A 204 -5.76 -1.39 -10.46
N ILE A 205 -5.30 -1.37 -11.72
CA ILE A 205 -6.04 -1.93 -12.87
C ILE A 205 -6.50 -3.37 -12.59
N TYR A 206 -5.69 -4.14 -11.88
CA TYR A 206 -6.01 -5.54 -11.54
C TYR A 206 -6.69 -5.68 -10.17
N ALA A 207 -6.37 -4.81 -9.22
CA ALA A 207 -6.85 -4.89 -7.85
C ALA A 207 -8.27 -4.33 -7.65
N LEU A 208 -8.63 -3.29 -8.40
CA LEU A 208 -9.85 -2.53 -8.18
C LEU A 208 -11.11 -3.20 -8.76
N PRO A 209 -11.10 -3.78 -9.98
CA PRO A 209 -12.26 -4.48 -10.52
C PRO A 209 -12.89 -5.52 -9.58
N PRO A 210 -12.14 -6.48 -8.98
CA PRO A 210 -12.75 -7.45 -8.07
C PRO A 210 -13.29 -6.79 -6.80
N GLN A 211 -12.67 -5.71 -6.32
CA GLN A 211 -13.15 -4.97 -5.14
C GLN A 211 -14.47 -4.27 -5.43
N VAL A 212 -14.58 -3.60 -6.58
CA VAL A 212 -15.79 -2.87 -7.01
C VAL A 212 -16.92 -3.80 -7.39
N ALA A 213 -16.64 -4.92 -8.06
CA ALA A 213 -17.65 -5.90 -8.39
C ALA A 213 -18.34 -6.47 -7.15
N ILE A 214 -17.55 -6.77 -6.10
CA ILE A 214 -18.06 -7.38 -4.86
C ILE A 214 -18.64 -6.32 -3.91
N SER A 215 -17.92 -5.23 -3.67
CA SER A 215 -18.31 -4.22 -2.66
C SER A 215 -19.24 -3.14 -3.21
N GLY A 216 -19.37 -3.06 -4.53
CA GLY A 216 -19.95 -1.92 -5.23
C GLY A 216 -19.01 -0.71 -5.24
N PRO A 217 -19.47 0.39 -5.85
CA PRO A 217 -18.78 1.67 -5.81
C PRO A 217 -18.53 2.15 -4.38
N PHE A 218 -17.38 2.75 -4.09
CA PHE A 218 -17.01 3.22 -2.75
C PHE A 218 -17.77 4.48 -2.28
N PHE A 219 -18.85 4.83 -2.99
CA PHE A 219 -19.70 6.02 -2.83
C PHE A 219 -20.22 6.25 -1.40
N LYS A 220 -20.55 5.17 -0.66
CA LYS A 220 -21.29 5.29 0.62
C LYS A 220 -20.54 6.09 1.69
N THR A 221 -19.21 6.12 1.66
CA THR A 221 -18.40 6.83 2.66
C THR A 221 -18.16 8.30 2.30
N PHE A 222 -17.93 8.62 1.01
CA PHE A 222 -17.56 9.98 0.57
C PHE A 222 -18.76 10.88 0.23
N HIS A 223 -19.87 10.31 -0.23
CA HIS A 223 -21.01 11.11 -0.73
C HIS A 223 -21.69 11.96 0.35
N ARG A 224 -21.54 11.61 1.64
CA ARG A 224 -22.08 12.45 2.73
C ARG A 224 -21.43 13.83 2.77
N PHE A 225 -20.23 13.98 2.20
CA PHE A 225 -19.45 15.21 2.22
C PHE A 225 -19.31 15.88 0.85
N LEU A 226 -19.79 15.27 -0.24
CA LEU A 226 -19.63 15.80 -1.59
C LEU A 226 -20.93 16.40 -2.15
N PRO A 227 -20.85 17.49 -2.93
CA PRO A 227 -22.00 18.01 -3.68
C PRO A 227 -22.58 16.96 -4.64
N LYS A 228 -23.90 17.00 -4.86
CA LYS A 228 -24.57 16.19 -5.88
C LYS A 228 -23.99 16.55 -7.26
N GLY A 229 -23.50 15.55 -8.01
CA GLY A 229 -22.99 15.72 -9.37
C GLY A 229 -21.47 15.63 -9.53
N VAL A 230 -20.70 15.47 -8.45
CA VAL A 230 -19.26 15.19 -8.54
C VAL A 230 -19.03 13.69 -8.76
N ASP A 231 -18.26 13.34 -9.80
CA ASP A 231 -17.82 11.96 -10.05
C ASP A 231 -17.04 11.42 -8.85
N SER A 232 -17.67 10.51 -8.11
CA SER A 232 -17.10 10.01 -6.87
C SER A 232 -15.82 9.19 -7.09
N PHE A 233 -15.63 8.61 -8.27
CA PHE A 233 -14.39 7.91 -8.62
C PHE A 233 -13.21 8.87 -8.63
N VAL A 234 -13.33 10.00 -9.33
CA VAL A 234 -12.22 10.96 -9.48
C VAL A 234 -11.82 11.51 -8.12
N VAL A 235 -12.78 11.88 -7.28
CA VAL A 235 -12.49 12.36 -5.92
C VAL A 235 -11.80 11.29 -5.08
N TRP A 236 -12.32 10.06 -5.10
CA TRP A 236 -11.70 8.95 -4.39
C TRP A 236 -10.27 8.68 -4.88
N PHE A 237 -10.06 8.66 -6.20
CA PHE A 237 -8.76 8.41 -6.81
C PHE A 237 -7.75 9.51 -6.49
N LEU A 238 -8.15 10.78 -6.58
CA LEU A 238 -7.31 11.93 -6.23
C LEU A 238 -6.94 11.88 -4.74
N PHE A 239 -7.90 11.60 -3.86
CA PHE A 239 -7.63 11.44 -2.44
C PHE A 239 -6.65 10.29 -2.18
N ALA A 240 -6.91 9.09 -2.72
CA ALA A 240 -6.06 7.92 -2.50
C ALA A 240 -4.64 8.11 -3.07
N SER A 241 -4.52 8.75 -4.24
CA SER A 241 -3.24 9.07 -4.87
C SER A 241 -2.48 10.14 -4.09
N PHE A 242 -3.17 11.16 -3.57
CA PHE A 242 -2.58 12.17 -2.71
C PHE A 242 -2.03 11.57 -1.41
N MET A 243 -2.79 10.67 -0.77
CA MET A 243 -2.30 9.95 0.42
C MET A 243 -1.08 9.08 0.11
N SER A 244 -1.04 8.42 -1.05
CA SER A 244 0.13 7.67 -1.51
C SER A 244 1.34 8.60 -1.71
N LEU A 245 1.14 9.73 -2.39
CA LEU A 245 2.17 10.74 -2.59
C LEU A 245 2.73 11.24 -1.27
N MET A 246 1.88 11.63 -0.31
CA MET A 246 2.33 12.08 1.01
C MET A 246 3.18 11.02 1.73
N ALA A 247 2.80 9.75 1.62
CA ALA A 247 3.53 8.65 2.23
C ALA A 247 4.91 8.42 1.61
N HIS A 248 5.02 8.59 0.28
CA HIS A 248 6.30 8.54 -0.43
C HIS A 248 7.17 9.73 -0.08
N MET A 249 6.58 10.92 0.02
CA MET A 249 7.28 12.13 0.42
C MET A 249 7.81 12.02 1.86
N ASP A 250 7.05 11.44 2.78
CA ASP A 250 7.50 11.16 4.15
C ASP A 250 8.76 10.27 4.14
N LEU A 251 8.77 9.22 3.30
CA LEU A 251 9.93 8.34 3.18
C LEU A 251 11.18 9.07 2.65
N ALA A 252 11.01 10.00 1.71
CA ALA A 252 12.11 10.83 1.23
C ALA A 252 12.60 11.85 2.25
N THR A 253 11.69 12.53 2.96
CA THR A 253 12.11 13.50 3.98
C THR A 253 12.86 12.81 5.12
N ASN A 254 12.51 11.57 5.46
CA ASN A 254 13.27 10.76 6.41
C ASN A 254 14.67 10.40 5.92
N SER A 255 14.82 10.15 4.61
CA SER A 255 16.13 9.93 3.99
C SER A 255 16.99 11.19 4.01
N LEU A 256 16.38 12.35 3.74
CA LEU A 256 17.07 13.65 3.80
C LEU A 256 17.43 14.06 5.22
N PHE A 257 16.58 13.72 6.20
CA PHE A 257 16.91 13.91 7.60
C PHE A 257 18.21 13.18 7.95
N LEU A 258 18.36 11.92 7.53
CA LEU A 258 19.62 11.19 7.68
C LEU A 258 20.78 11.90 6.96
N SER A 259 20.61 12.29 5.69
CA SER A 259 21.65 13.02 4.96
C SER A 259 22.07 14.31 5.65
N LYS A 260 21.11 15.04 6.23
CA LYS A 260 21.32 16.31 6.92
C LYS A 260 22.16 16.12 8.19
N VAL A 261 21.86 15.07 8.96
CA VAL A 261 22.67 14.69 10.13
C VAL A 261 24.11 14.33 9.71
N LEU A 262 24.27 13.50 8.68
CA LEU A 262 25.60 13.11 8.17
C LEU A 262 26.38 14.28 7.54
N ALA A 263 25.69 15.18 6.84
CA ALA A 263 26.31 16.38 6.26
C ALA A 263 26.77 17.35 7.36
N THR A 264 25.98 17.50 8.42
CA THR A 264 26.34 18.29 9.60
C THR A 264 27.61 17.75 10.25
N GLU A 265 27.76 16.42 10.29
CA GLU A 265 28.99 15.76 10.74
C GLU A 265 30.22 16.12 9.92
N ARG A 266 30.06 16.23 8.60
CA ARG A 266 31.15 16.65 7.72
C ARG A 266 31.51 18.12 7.86
N CYS A 267 30.57 19.00 8.21
CA CYS A 267 30.81 20.44 8.35
C CYS A 267 31.73 20.81 9.53
N GLY A 268 32.06 19.86 10.43
CA GLY A 268 33.00 20.05 11.53
C GLY A 268 32.36 20.52 12.86
N ASP A 269 31.06 20.77 12.88
CA ASP A 269 30.32 21.27 14.06
C ASP A 269 29.76 20.15 14.96
N MET A 270 30.14 18.89 14.71
CA MET A 270 29.66 17.75 15.50
C MET A 270 30.10 17.75 16.95
N GLY A 271 31.23 18.37 17.28
CA GLY A 271 31.64 18.49 18.68
C GLY A 271 30.59 19.21 19.52
N SER A 272 29.96 20.25 18.97
CA SER A 272 28.88 20.98 19.65
C SER A 272 27.60 20.14 19.69
N LEU A 273 27.22 19.54 18.56
CA LEU A 273 26.00 18.73 18.43
C LEU A 273 26.01 17.49 19.34
N GLU A 274 27.11 16.74 19.35
CA GLU A 274 27.24 15.51 20.14
C GLU A 274 27.33 15.81 21.63
N ASN A 275 28.02 16.88 22.03
CA ASN A 275 28.03 17.33 23.42
C ASN A 275 26.62 17.73 23.88
N ALA A 276 25.86 18.42 23.04
CA ALA A 276 24.50 18.80 23.35
C ALA A 276 23.58 17.55 23.39
N TRP A 277 23.70 16.63 22.43
CA TRP A 277 22.99 15.34 22.41
C TRP A 277 23.24 14.51 23.69
N GLN A 278 24.50 14.31 24.07
CA GLN A 278 24.87 13.59 25.29
C GLN A 278 24.32 14.26 26.54
N ARG A 279 24.33 15.60 26.60
CA ARG A 279 23.73 16.35 27.70
C ARG A 279 22.23 16.13 27.78
N VAL A 280 21.50 16.24 26.67
CA VAL A 280 20.05 15.96 26.63
C VAL A 280 19.78 14.55 27.15
N PHE A 281 20.51 13.56 26.62
CA PHE A 281 20.28 12.17 26.99
C PHE A 281 20.64 11.86 28.45
N SER A 282 21.69 12.49 29.00
CA SER A 282 22.09 12.33 30.40
C SER A 282 20.99 12.67 31.41
N LYS A 283 19.95 13.36 30.93
CA LYS A 283 18.84 13.85 31.75
C LYS A 283 17.53 13.12 31.50
N CYS A 284 17.47 12.28 30.47
CA CYS A 284 16.34 11.38 30.23
C CYS A 284 16.16 10.38 31.40
N ALA A 285 14.98 9.77 31.50
CA ALA A 285 14.67 8.77 32.53
C ALA A 285 15.64 7.58 32.53
N PHE A 286 16.28 7.31 31.38
CA PHE A 286 17.26 6.24 31.18
C PHE A 286 18.70 6.70 31.42
N LYS A 287 18.95 7.44 32.51
CA LYS A 287 20.30 7.99 32.84
C LYS A 287 21.39 6.93 32.88
N PHE A 288 21.05 5.69 33.26
CA PHE A 288 22.03 4.59 33.29
C PHE A 288 22.56 4.22 31.89
N LEU A 289 21.82 4.54 30.82
CA LEU A 289 22.27 4.38 29.44
C LEU A 289 23.07 5.57 28.94
N ALA A 290 23.15 6.69 29.68
CA ALA A 290 23.79 7.93 29.23
C ALA A 290 25.26 7.75 28.80
N ASN A 291 26.00 6.84 29.46
CA ASN A 291 27.39 6.54 29.12
C ASN A 291 27.52 5.58 27.92
N HIS A 292 26.42 5.01 27.45
CA HIS A 292 26.35 4.05 26.35
C HIS A 292 25.49 4.54 25.20
N VAL A 293 25.09 5.81 25.21
CA VAL A 293 24.28 6.40 24.15
C VAL A 293 25.13 6.46 22.90
N PRO A 294 24.69 5.86 21.79
CA PRO A 294 25.35 6.06 20.52
C PRO A 294 25.27 7.54 20.11
N SER A 295 26.20 7.98 19.27
CA SER A 295 26.10 9.31 18.67
C SER A 295 24.77 9.48 17.93
N LEU A 296 24.30 10.72 17.82
CA LEU A 296 23.04 11.02 17.13
C LEU A 296 23.00 10.39 15.72
N SER A 297 24.10 10.51 14.97
CA SER A 297 24.26 9.88 13.64
C SER A 297 24.00 8.38 13.68
N ILE A 298 24.57 7.65 14.66
CA ILE A 298 24.36 6.20 14.78
C ILE A 298 22.89 5.89 15.06
N VAL A 299 22.25 6.63 15.97
CA VAL A 299 20.82 6.41 16.29
C VAL A 299 19.95 6.64 15.06
N VAL A 300 20.20 7.71 14.29
CA VAL A 300 19.46 8.02 13.06
C VAL A 300 19.69 6.95 11.99
N VAL A 301 20.92 6.44 11.84
CA VAL A 301 21.23 5.32 10.92
C VAL A 301 20.51 4.04 11.33
N LEU A 302 20.49 3.70 12.63
CA LEU A 302 19.80 2.50 13.13
C LEU A 302 18.29 2.59 12.88
N LEU A 303 17.70 3.77 13.07
CA LEU A 303 16.30 4.02 12.77
C LEU A 303 16.01 3.94 11.26
N TRP A 304 16.90 4.47 10.42
CA TRP A 304 16.82 4.33 8.97
C TRP A 304 16.90 2.86 8.52
N LEU A 305 17.76 2.05 9.15
CA LEU A 305 17.80 0.60 8.93
C LEU A 305 16.51 -0.07 9.41
N LEU A 306 15.91 0.39 10.51
CA LEU A 306 14.66 -0.16 11.03
C LEU A 306 13.50 0.10 10.06
N LEU A 307 13.42 1.28 9.44
CA LEU A 307 12.46 1.59 8.36
C LEU A 307 12.54 0.56 7.22
N PHE A 308 13.76 0.12 6.88
CA PHE A 308 13.99 -0.89 5.85
C PHE A 308 13.38 -2.27 6.17
N SER A 309 13.04 -2.54 7.44
CA SER A 309 12.36 -3.79 7.83
C SER A 309 10.97 -3.93 7.17
N GLN A 310 10.30 -2.83 6.81
CA GLN A 310 9.04 -2.87 6.06
C GLN A 310 9.21 -3.54 4.71
N PHE A 311 10.28 -3.22 3.98
CA PHE A 311 10.60 -3.86 2.70
C PHE A 311 10.81 -5.36 2.88
N PHE A 312 11.64 -5.75 3.85
CA PHE A 312 11.89 -7.16 4.13
C PHE A 312 10.61 -7.91 4.46
N TYR A 313 9.75 -7.34 5.31
CA TYR A 313 8.44 -7.90 5.61
C TYR A 313 7.59 -8.10 4.35
N GLY A 314 7.53 -7.11 3.46
CA GLY A 314 6.83 -7.22 2.17
C GLY A 314 7.37 -8.36 1.32
N VAL A 315 8.70 -8.46 1.19
CA VAL A 315 9.38 -9.51 0.41
C VAL A 315 9.12 -10.90 0.99
N VAL A 316 9.42 -11.13 2.28
CA VAL A 316 9.30 -12.46 2.91
C VAL A 316 7.85 -12.96 2.99
N SER A 317 6.88 -12.05 2.99
CA SER A 317 5.45 -12.38 3.05
C SER A 317 4.84 -12.66 1.67
N SER A 318 5.41 -12.08 0.60
CA SER A 318 4.76 -11.99 -0.72
C SER A 318 5.50 -12.73 -1.83
N VAL A 319 6.83 -12.86 -1.74
CA VAL A 319 7.64 -13.48 -2.79
C VAL A 319 7.57 -15.01 -2.63
N PRO A 320 7.19 -15.76 -3.69
CA PRO A 320 7.20 -17.21 -3.63
C PRO A 320 8.63 -17.73 -3.42
N THR A 321 8.78 -18.69 -2.52
CA THR A 321 10.03 -19.43 -2.34
C THR A 321 10.29 -20.42 -3.48
N THR A 322 9.24 -20.81 -4.20
CA THR A 322 9.28 -21.66 -5.39
C THR A 322 8.03 -21.39 -6.22
N THR A 323 8.16 -21.45 -7.54
CA THR A 323 7.03 -21.42 -8.49
C THR A 323 6.44 -22.80 -8.76
N GLU A 324 7.14 -23.86 -8.34
CA GLU A 324 6.75 -25.26 -8.44
C GLU A 324 6.12 -25.74 -7.12
N THR A 325 5.11 -26.59 -7.20
CA THR A 325 4.33 -27.09 -6.06
C THR A 325 5.15 -27.91 -5.05
N ASN A 326 6.20 -28.60 -5.50
CA ASN A 326 7.06 -29.45 -4.66
C ASN A 326 8.56 -29.07 -4.77
N GLY A 327 8.86 -27.86 -5.27
CA GLY A 327 10.23 -27.41 -5.50
C GLY A 327 10.98 -27.09 -4.20
N LYS A 328 12.30 -27.31 -4.20
CA LYS A 328 13.19 -26.73 -3.19
C LYS A 328 13.16 -25.20 -3.31
N MET A 329 13.39 -24.50 -2.19
CA MET A 329 13.50 -23.04 -2.20
C MET A 329 14.53 -22.58 -3.25
N ASN A 330 14.09 -21.75 -4.19
CA ASN A 330 14.90 -21.22 -5.27
C ASN A 330 14.55 -19.74 -5.54
N LEU A 331 15.33 -19.06 -6.38
CA LEU A 331 15.06 -17.66 -6.74
C LEU A 331 14.01 -17.52 -7.86
N SER A 332 13.28 -18.59 -8.23
CA SER A 332 12.34 -18.53 -9.36
C SER A 332 11.18 -17.56 -9.10
N GLY A 333 10.75 -17.40 -7.85
CA GLY A 333 9.70 -16.46 -7.49
C GLY A 333 10.09 -15.00 -7.74
N VAL A 334 11.34 -14.62 -7.43
CA VAL A 334 11.88 -13.28 -7.72
C VAL A 334 11.98 -13.07 -9.24
N ARG A 335 12.51 -14.08 -9.97
CA ARG A 335 12.62 -14.02 -11.43
C ARG A 335 11.25 -13.85 -12.10
N ALA A 336 10.23 -14.55 -11.61
CA ALA A 336 8.85 -14.43 -12.08
C ALA A 336 8.24 -13.04 -11.81
N LEU A 337 8.56 -12.43 -10.67
CA LEU A 337 8.11 -11.06 -10.36
C LEU A 337 8.79 -10.00 -11.25
N MET A 338 10.05 -10.24 -11.61
CA MET A 338 10.83 -9.36 -12.48
C MET A 338 10.55 -9.55 -13.98
N ASN A 339 9.70 -10.51 -14.35
CA ASN A 339 9.48 -10.96 -15.75
C ASN A 339 10.75 -11.52 -16.42
N TRP A 340 11.67 -12.12 -15.67
CA TRP A 340 12.85 -12.78 -16.26
C TRP A 340 12.57 -14.21 -16.70
N ASP A 341 11.62 -14.89 -16.05
CA ASP A 341 11.25 -16.27 -16.33
C ASP A 341 9.80 -16.53 -15.86
N ASN A 342 9.11 -17.52 -16.44
CA ASN A 342 7.79 -17.98 -15.99
C ASN A 342 6.72 -16.88 -15.83
N GLY A 343 6.61 -15.98 -16.82
CA GLY A 343 5.60 -14.90 -16.83
C GLY A 343 4.16 -15.37 -16.61
N ALA A 344 3.84 -16.58 -17.08
CA ALA A 344 2.55 -17.27 -16.92
C ALA A 344 2.14 -17.53 -15.46
N PHE A 345 3.06 -17.46 -14.50
CA PHE A 345 2.73 -17.63 -13.09
C PHE A 345 1.83 -16.50 -12.57
N TYR A 346 2.07 -15.28 -13.02
CA TYR A 346 1.37 -14.06 -12.62
C TYR A 346 0.48 -13.50 -13.73
N GLU A 347 0.09 -14.32 -14.69
CA GLU A 347 -0.92 -13.95 -15.68
C GLU A 347 -2.32 -14.01 -15.07
N VAL A 348 -3.26 -13.29 -15.68
CA VAL A 348 -4.66 -13.39 -15.32
C VAL A 348 -5.15 -14.79 -15.68
N LYS A 349 -5.71 -15.49 -14.70
CA LYS A 349 -6.16 -16.88 -14.86
C LYS A 349 -7.67 -16.96 -14.80
N ASP A 350 -8.27 -17.21 -15.96
CA ASP A 350 -9.67 -17.56 -16.05
C ASP A 350 -9.85 -19.03 -15.67
N ARG A 351 -10.53 -19.29 -14.55
CA ARG A 351 -10.84 -20.65 -14.07
C ARG A 351 -11.66 -21.44 -15.10
N ASP A 352 -12.40 -20.75 -15.97
CA ASP A 352 -13.26 -21.39 -16.94
C ASP A 352 -12.50 -21.83 -18.20
N GLN A 353 -11.28 -21.34 -18.41
CA GLN A 353 -10.46 -21.63 -19.60
C GLN A 353 -9.55 -22.86 -19.45
N GLY A 354 -9.50 -23.53 -18.31
CA GLY A 354 -8.71 -24.74 -18.19
C GLY A 354 -9.11 -25.65 -17.04
N GLY A 355 -8.61 -26.89 -17.09
CA GLY A 355 -8.86 -27.95 -16.11
C GLY A 355 -8.39 -27.61 -14.68
N LYS A 356 -8.29 -28.62 -13.81
CA LYS A 356 -7.97 -28.45 -12.38
C LYS A 356 -6.71 -27.59 -12.09
N ASP A 357 -5.78 -27.48 -13.04
CA ASP A 357 -4.52 -26.73 -12.93
C ASP A 357 -4.62 -25.25 -13.34
N PHE A 358 -5.76 -24.80 -13.87
CA PHE A 358 -6.01 -23.42 -14.33
C PHE A 358 -6.65 -22.52 -13.25
N GLY A 359 -6.77 -23.02 -12.01
CA GLY A 359 -7.24 -22.25 -10.87
C GLY A 359 -6.25 -21.21 -10.36
N PHE A 360 -6.70 -20.39 -9.40
CA PHE A 360 -5.83 -19.45 -8.68
C PHE A 360 -4.71 -20.22 -7.97
N LYS A 361 -3.48 -19.70 -8.07
CA LYS A 361 -2.29 -20.35 -7.50
C LYS A 361 -2.11 -19.92 -6.05
N THR A 362 -1.86 -20.90 -5.18
CA THR A 362 -1.32 -20.65 -3.84
C THR A 362 0.11 -21.13 -3.78
N TYR A 363 0.97 -20.38 -3.10
CA TYR A 363 2.40 -20.67 -3.05
C TYR A 363 2.98 -20.41 -1.66
N PRO A 364 4.04 -21.13 -1.26
CA PRO A 364 4.74 -20.86 -0.02
C PRO A 364 5.64 -19.63 -0.16
N THR A 365 5.65 -18.79 0.86
CA THR A 365 6.62 -17.70 1.06
C THR A 365 7.48 -18.03 2.28
N VAL A 366 8.47 -17.19 2.58
CA VAL A 366 9.35 -17.41 3.73
C VAL A 366 8.54 -17.34 5.04
N LEU A 367 7.60 -16.39 5.14
CA LEU A 367 6.78 -16.22 6.34
C LEU A 367 5.52 -17.11 6.37
N HIS A 368 5.01 -17.51 5.20
CA HIS A 368 3.74 -18.21 5.10
C HIS A 368 3.84 -19.50 4.30
N LYS A 369 3.41 -20.62 4.89
CA LYS A 369 3.35 -21.92 4.18
C LYS A 369 2.44 -21.89 2.94
N ARG A 370 1.44 -21.02 2.94
CA ARG A 370 0.49 -20.86 1.84
C ARG A 370 0.03 -19.41 1.79
N THR A 371 0.35 -18.72 0.71
CA THR A 371 -0.12 -17.37 0.41
C THR A 371 -0.82 -17.35 -0.95
N GLN A 372 -1.56 -16.29 -1.20
CA GLN A 372 -2.28 -16.02 -2.44
C GLN A 372 -1.82 -14.71 -3.07
N HIS A 373 -2.18 -14.48 -4.34
CA HIS A 373 -1.83 -13.25 -5.04
C HIS A 373 -2.43 -12.01 -4.37
N GLY A 374 -3.70 -12.03 -3.93
CA GLY A 374 -4.32 -10.90 -3.24
C GLY A 374 -3.62 -10.59 -1.91
N SER A 375 -3.31 -11.61 -1.12
CA SER A 375 -2.56 -11.45 0.14
C SER A 375 -1.14 -10.91 -0.09
N SER A 376 -0.48 -11.38 -1.14
CA SER A 376 0.86 -10.91 -1.55
C SER A 376 0.83 -9.46 -2.02
N LEU A 377 -0.17 -9.09 -2.83
CA LEU A 377 -0.38 -7.72 -3.27
C LEU A 377 -0.57 -6.78 -2.08
N HIS A 378 -1.39 -7.19 -1.10
CA HIS A 378 -1.62 -6.37 0.10
C HIS A 378 -0.37 -6.23 0.97
N ALA A 379 0.41 -7.29 1.16
CA ALA A 379 1.67 -7.20 1.91
C ALA A 379 2.70 -6.30 1.21
N LEU A 380 2.81 -6.36 -0.12
CA LEU A 380 3.65 -5.43 -0.91
C LEU A 380 3.11 -3.99 -0.87
N ALA A 381 1.80 -3.80 -0.92
CA ALA A 381 1.20 -2.47 -0.82
C ALA A 381 1.41 -1.88 0.59
N GLU A 382 1.33 -2.70 1.64
CA GLU A 382 1.64 -2.31 3.02
C GLU A 382 3.12 -1.92 3.16
N SER A 383 4.06 -2.73 2.62
CA SER A 383 5.49 -2.43 2.70
C SER A 383 5.91 -1.21 1.87
N GLY A 384 5.28 -0.98 0.72
CA GLY A 384 5.60 0.17 -0.12
C GLY A 384 4.71 1.39 0.14
N ARG A 385 3.95 1.40 1.26
CA ARG A 385 3.06 2.51 1.65
C ARG A 385 2.09 2.96 0.53
N MET A 386 1.62 2.01 -0.29
CA MET A 386 0.78 2.25 -1.47
C MET A 386 -0.70 2.41 -1.09
N TYR A 387 -1.11 3.60 -0.67
CA TYR A 387 -2.47 3.82 -0.15
C TYR A 387 -3.57 3.59 -1.18
N THR A 388 -3.26 3.83 -2.46
CA THR A 388 -4.14 3.54 -3.59
C THR A 388 -4.61 2.09 -3.63
N LEU A 389 -3.74 1.14 -3.31
CA LEU A 389 -4.02 -0.30 -3.29
C LEU A 389 -4.59 -0.78 -1.94
N ARG A 390 -4.24 -0.10 -0.84
CA ARG A 390 -4.64 -0.49 0.52
C ARG A 390 -6.07 -0.06 0.86
N PHE A 391 -6.53 1.08 0.33
CA PHE A 391 -7.71 1.80 0.82
C PHE A 391 -8.96 0.91 0.97
N ASN A 392 -9.21 -0.02 0.03
CA ASN A 392 -10.41 -0.87 0.01
C ASN A 392 -10.16 -2.35 0.30
N SER A 393 -8.92 -2.73 0.62
CA SER A 393 -8.55 -4.13 0.91
C SER A 393 -9.44 -4.77 1.97
N TRP A 394 -9.74 -4.02 3.03
CA TRP A 394 -10.55 -4.50 4.14
C TRP A 394 -12.05 -4.53 3.82
N SER A 395 -12.56 -3.58 3.04
CA SER A 395 -13.97 -3.54 2.62
C SER A 395 -14.37 -4.82 1.87
N LEU A 396 -13.50 -5.29 0.98
CA LEU A 396 -13.69 -6.56 0.28
C LEU A 396 -13.79 -7.74 1.28
N GLN A 397 -12.85 -7.83 2.22
CA GLN A 397 -12.87 -8.90 3.23
C GLN A 397 -14.12 -8.85 4.13
N GLN A 398 -14.61 -7.65 4.48
CA GLN A 398 -15.86 -7.51 5.23
C GLN A 398 -17.06 -8.08 4.47
N GLU A 399 -17.18 -7.81 3.17
CA GLU A 399 -18.26 -8.38 2.36
C GLU A 399 -18.16 -9.90 2.28
N LEU A 400 -16.95 -10.45 2.16
CA LEU A 400 -16.74 -11.89 2.20
C LEU A 400 -17.12 -12.52 3.57
N VAL A 401 -16.94 -11.79 4.67
CA VAL A 401 -17.43 -12.20 6.01
C VAL A 401 -18.97 -12.17 6.05
N LYS A 402 -19.62 -11.13 5.54
CA LYS A 402 -21.09 -11.03 5.49
C LYS A 402 -21.71 -12.17 4.66
N LEU A 403 -21.05 -12.56 3.59
CA LEU A 403 -21.41 -13.71 2.75
C LEU A 403 -21.13 -15.08 3.40
N LYS A 404 -20.62 -15.09 4.65
CA LYS A 404 -20.25 -16.29 5.43
C LYS A 404 -19.13 -17.13 4.77
N LEU A 405 -18.24 -16.50 4.01
CA LEU A 405 -17.14 -17.16 3.29
C LEU A 405 -15.88 -17.24 4.12
N TYR A 406 -15.72 -16.29 5.04
CA TYR A 406 -14.63 -16.27 6.00
C TYR A 406 -15.08 -16.86 7.33
N LYS A 407 -14.25 -17.76 7.85
CA LYS A 407 -14.39 -18.29 9.21
C LYS A 407 -13.72 -17.38 10.20
N SER A 408 -14.23 -17.35 11.43
CA SER A 408 -13.67 -16.53 12.53
C SER A 408 -12.17 -16.74 12.73
N GLY A 409 -11.66 -17.97 12.61
CA GLY A 409 -10.24 -18.27 12.71
C GLY A 409 -9.37 -17.65 11.60
N GLN A 410 -9.90 -17.45 10.39
CA GLN A 410 -9.21 -16.76 9.31
C GLN A 410 -9.17 -15.25 9.56
N VAL A 411 -10.31 -14.66 9.93
CA VAL A 411 -10.39 -13.22 10.26
C VAL A 411 -9.50 -12.89 11.46
N PHE A 412 -9.41 -13.77 12.45
CA PHE A 412 -8.54 -13.57 13.62
C PHE A 412 -7.05 -13.45 13.23
N ARG A 413 -6.59 -14.16 12.18
CA ARG A 413 -5.21 -14.01 11.70
C ARG A 413 -4.95 -12.59 11.18
N GLU A 414 -5.92 -12.00 10.50
CA GLU A 414 -5.84 -10.60 10.04
C GLU A 414 -5.86 -9.60 11.21
N VAL A 415 -6.61 -9.90 12.28
CA VAL A 415 -6.57 -9.11 13.53
C VAL A 415 -5.17 -9.16 14.14
N VAL A 416 -4.60 -10.35 14.32
CA VAL A 416 -3.26 -10.53 14.88
C VAL A 416 -2.19 -9.86 14.01
N LYS A 417 -2.30 -9.99 12.68
CA LYS A 417 -1.42 -9.30 11.72
C LYS A 417 -1.48 -7.79 11.90
N THR A 418 -2.67 -7.22 12.09
CA THR A 418 -2.86 -5.78 12.30
C THR A 418 -2.26 -5.32 13.63
N VAL A 419 -2.41 -6.11 14.70
CA VAL A 419 -1.76 -5.83 16.00
C VAL A 419 -0.24 -5.91 15.87
N GLY A 420 0.29 -6.94 15.20
CA GLY A 420 1.72 -7.08 14.95
C GLY A 420 2.27 -5.90 14.14
N TYR A 421 1.57 -5.49 13.09
CA TYR A 421 1.92 -4.30 12.30
C TYR A 421 1.94 -3.03 13.16
N PHE A 422 0.94 -2.85 14.03
CA PHE A 422 0.87 -1.71 14.95
C PHE A 422 2.07 -1.67 15.90
N VAL A 423 2.40 -2.79 16.53
CA VAL A 423 3.52 -2.87 17.49
C VAL A 423 4.87 -2.74 16.81
N VAL A 424 5.08 -3.36 15.66
CA VAL A 424 6.40 -3.33 15.01
C VAL A 424 6.63 -2.00 14.28
N PHE A 425 5.71 -1.59 13.42
CA PHE A 425 5.95 -0.47 12.51
C PHE A 425 5.44 0.88 13.04
N MET A 426 4.35 0.92 13.81
CA MET A 426 3.93 2.20 14.40
C MET A 426 4.75 2.54 15.64
N TRP A 427 4.93 1.58 16.54
CA TRP A 427 5.64 1.80 17.81
C TRP A 427 7.17 1.81 17.71
N CYS A 428 7.79 0.86 17.01
CA CYS A 428 9.26 0.85 16.97
C CYS A 428 9.82 1.82 15.94
N GLU A 429 9.04 2.13 14.89
CA GLU A 429 9.49 2.98 13.79
C GLU A 429 8.83 4.37 13.84
N SER A 430 7.50 4.49 13.63
CA SER A 430 6.89 5.82 13.44
C SER A 430 7.04 6.75 14.65
N ILE A 431 6.77 6.29 15.86
CA ILE A 431 6.86 7.16 17.05
C ILE A 431 8.30 7.46 17.46
N VAL A 432 9.20 6.48 17.37
CA VAL A 432 10.63 6.69 17.65
C VAL A 432 11.21 7.72 16.68
N GLN A 433 10.83 7.65 15.41
CA GLN A 433 11.24 8.62 14.40
C GLN A 433 10.71 10.02 14.67
N LEU A 434 9.43 10.16 15.01
CA LEU A 434 8.84 11.46 15.35
C LEU A 434 9.54 12.11 16.54
N GLU A 435 9.80 11.35 17.61
CA GLU A 435 10.49 11.85 18.80
C GLU A 435 11.95 12.23 18.50
N LEU A 436 12.63 11.44 17.66
CA LEU A 436 14.00 11.73 17.24
C LEU A 436 14.09 12.99 16.38
N GLN A 437 13.21 13.12 15.38
CA GLN A 437 13.15 14.31 14.52
C GLN A 437 12.74 15.56 15.31
N GLY A 438 11.79 15.45 16.24
CA GLY A 438 11.41 16.55 17.13
C GLY A 438 12.55 16.97 18.06
N SER A 439 13.34 16.02 18.54
CA SER A 439 14.53 16.30 19.35
C SER A 439 15.68 16.90 18.53
N ALA A 440 15.84 16.48 17.28
CA ALA A 440 16.80 17.10 16.36
C ALA A 440 16.40 18.54 16.01
N LEU A 441 15.10 18.81 15.77
CA LEU A 441 14.60 20.17 15.54
C LEU A 441 14.88 21.08 16.74
N GLU A 442 14.63 20.59 17.95
CA GLU A 442 14.96 21.29 19.21
C GLU A 442 16.44 21.62 19.30
N LEU A 443 17.29 20.63 19.02
CA LEU A 443 18.73 20.78 19.08
C LEU A 443 19.23 21.80 18.05
N GLY A 444 18.70 21.76 16.83
CA GLY A 444 19.04 22.71 15.77
C GLY A 444 18.67 24.15 16.12
N LYS A 445 17.48 24.35 16.70
CA LYS A 445 17.03 25.67 17.16
C LYS A 445 17.86 26.18 18.34
N ALA A 446 18.17 25.31 19.30
CA ALA A 446 18.93 25.67 20.50
C ALA A 446 20.38 26.04 20.19
N MET A 447 20.98 25.45 19.14
CA MET A 447 22.34 25.78 18.71
C MET A 447 22.39 27.03 17.84
N SER A 448 21.32 27.33 17.10
CA SER A 448 21.25 28.53 16.25
C SER A 448 21.40 29.81 17.08
N PRO A 449 22.34 30.72 16.73
CA PRO A 449 22.52 32.00 17.43
C PRO A 449 21.27 32.88 17.42
N THR A 450 20.42 32.74 16.40
CA THR A 450 19.17 33.47 16.22
C THR A 450 17.95 32.69 16.72
N HIS A 451 18.14 31.44 17.17
CA HIS A 451 17.07 30.51 17.50
C HIS A 451 16.06 30.31 16.35
N ASP A 452 16.55 30.39 15.11
CA ASP A 452 15.72 30.14 13.95
C ASP A 452 15.35 28.65 13.83
N VAL A 453 14.10 28.41 13.46
CA VAL A 453 13.57 27.07 13.25
C VAL A 453 14.00 26.57 11.87
N ASP A 454 14.54 25.37 11.83
CA ASP A 454 14.80 24.65 10.58
C ASP A 454 13.47 24.26 9.92
N MET A 455 13.06 25.06 8.92
CA MET A 455 11.78 24.90 8.24
C MET A 455 11.69 23.58 7.47
N GLU A 456 12.81 23.02 7.01
CA GLU A 456 12.85 21.74 6.30
C GLU A 456 12.54 20.59 7.24
N MET A 457 13.20 20.57 8.41
CA MET A 457 12.91 19.61 9.47
C MET A 457 11.48 19.76 10.00
N ALA A 458 11.02 20.99 10.22
CA ALA A 458 9.66 21.25 10.69
C ALA A 458 8.60 20.76 9.68
N ALA A 459 8.82 20.99 8.38
CA ALA A 459 7.93 20.50 7.32
C ALA A 459 7.96 18.95 7.23
N SER A 460 9.14 18.33 7.34
CA SER A 460 9.27 16.87 7.41
C SER A 460 8.49 16.31 8.61
N LEU A 461 8.67 16.91 9.79
CA LEU A 461 8.03 16.47 11.02
C LEU A 461 6.51 16.63 10.96
N LEU A 462 6.01 17.72 10.38
CA LEU A 462 4.58 17.91 10.12
C LEU A 462 4.02 16.81 9.22
N LEU A 463 4.73 16.48 8.14
CA LEU A 463 4.33 15.40 7.23
C LEU A 463 4.29 14.04 7.95
N SER A 464 5.32 13.73 8.75
CA SER A 464 5.37 12.51 9.56
C SER A 464 4.26 12.45 10.61
N VAL A 465 3.91 13.58 11.24
CA VAL A 465 2.78 13.68 12.19
C VAL A 465 1.46 13.38 11.48
N LEU A 466 1.22 13.99 10.31
CA LEU A 466 0.01 13.78 9.53
C LEU A 466 -0.12 12.31 9.10
N MET A 467 0.95 11.71 8.58
CA MET A 467 0.97 10.31 8.17
C MET A 467 0.79 9.36 9.34
N THR A 468 1.44 9.62 10.48
CA THR A 468 1.31 8.79 11.69
C THR A 468 -0.10 8.88 12.27
N SER A 469 -0.70 10.07 12.29
CA SER A 469 -2.08 10.29 12.73
C SER A 469 -3.08 9.55 11.84
N TYR A 470 -2.90 9.65 10.52
CA TYR A 470 -3.73 8.93 9.56
C TYR A 470 -3.59 7.41 9.72
N ASN A 471 -2.36 6.90 9.86
CA ASN A 471 -2.11 5.49 10.09
C ASN A 471 -2.74 4.97 11.38
N LEU A 472 -2.67 5.76 12.46
CA LEU A 472 -3.30 5.41 13.73
C LEU A 472 -4.81 5.27 13.55
N TYR A 473 -5.45 6.25 12.89
CA TYR A 473 -6.87 6.19 12.59
C TYR A 473 -7.24 4.94 11.76
N VAL A 474 -6.51 4.69 10.67
CA VAL A 474 -6.76 3.55 9.77
C VAL A 474 -6.58 2.23 10.50
N VAL A 475 -5.50 2.06 11.27
CA VAL A 475 -5.20 0.82 11.99
C VAL A 475 -6.21 0.58 13.11
N CYS A 476 -6.57 1.59 13.89
CA CYS A 476 -7.61 1.47 14.92
C CYS A 476 -8.98 1.13 14.32
N SER A 477 -9.38 1.81 13.25
CA SER A 477 -10.64 1.55 12.54
C SER A 477 -10.65 0.13 11.96
N ARG A 478 -9.56 -0.29 11.32
CA ARG A 478 -9.38 -1.64 10.77
C ARG A 478 -9.43 -2.69 11.86
N PHE A 479 -8.70 -2.53 12.96
CA PHE A 479 -8.71 -3.46 14.09
C PHE A 479 -10.11 -3.64 14.69
N MET A 480 -10.81 -2.54 14.95
CA MET A 480 -12.17 -2.59 15.51
C MET A 480 -13.15 -3.28 14.56
N SER A 481 -13.05 -2.96 13.27
CA SER A 481 -13.88 -3.57 12.24
C SER A 481 -13.58 -5.06 12.03
N GLN A 482 -12.30 -5.46 11.99
CA GLN A 482 -11.85 -6.85 11.91
C GLN A 482 -12.31 -7.66 13.11
N THR A 483 -12.23 -7.09 14.31
CA THR A 483 -12.64 -7.77 15.53
C THR A 483 -14.15 -7.99 15.55
N ARG A 484 -14.95 -6.98 15.17
CA ARG A 484 -16.40 -7.14 15.01
C ARG A 484 -16.73 -8.20 13.96
N ALA A 485 -16.05 -8.17 12.82
CA ALA A 485 -16.22 -9.15 11.75
C ALA A 485 -15.88 -10.58 12.23
N CYS A 486 -14.80 -10.75 13.01
CA CYS A 486 -14.40 -12.03 13.59
C CYS A 486 -15.45 -12.57 14.57
N LEU A 487 -16.03 -11.69 15.41
CA LEU A 487 -17.09 -12.06 16.35
C LEU A 487 -18.39 -12.45 15.62
N SER A 488 -18.72 -11.79 14.51
CA SER A 488 -19.89 -12.13 13.67
C SER A 488 -19.67 -13.32 12.74
N ALA A 489 -18.42 -13.66 12.43
CA ALA A 489 -18.08 -14.70 11.48
C ALA A 489 -18.53 -16.08 11.98
N ASP A 490 -18.75 -16.96 11.01
CA ASP A 490 -19.14 -18.34 11.25
C ASP A 490 -18.04 -19.12 12.00
N VAL A 491 -18.47 -20.06 12.83
CA VAL A 491 -17.61 -20.94 13.62
C VAL A 491 -17.64 -22.37 13.11
N GLU A 492 -18.70 -22.75 12.41
CA GLU A 492 -18.89 -24.12 11.94
C GLU A 492 -17.86 -24.45 10.87
N ASP A 493 -17.21 -25.60 11.03
CA ASP A 493 -16.25 -26.12 10.07
C ASP A 493 -16.42 -27.63 9.97
N ARG A 494 -16.15 -28.21 8.80
CA ARG A 494 -16.20 -29.66 8.58
C ARG A 494 -15.15 -30.36 9.42
N VAL A 495 -14.04 -29.68 9.70
CA VAL A 495 -12.96 -30.20 10.54
C VAL A 495 -13.18 -29.79 12.00
N VAL A 496 -13.43 -30.75 12.88
CA VAL A 496 -13.74 -30.53 14.31
C VAL A 496 -12.71 -29.65 15.01
N GLU A 497 -11.42 -29.85 14.72
CA GLU A 497 -10.34 -29.04 15.29
C GLU A 497 -10.42 -27.57 14.87
N GLN A 498 -10.76 -27.31 13.60
CA GLN A 498 -10.92 -25.95 13.08
C GLN A 498 -12.16 -25.28 13.68
N ALA A 499 -13.27 -26.01 13.83
CA ALA A 499 -14.46 -25.51 14.52
C ALA A 499 -14.16 -25.13 15.98
N LYS A 500 -13.40 -25.98 16.70
CA LYS A 500 -12.96 -25.70 18.06
C LYS A 500 -12.05 -24.47 18.13
N TYR A 501 -11.12 -24.32 17.19
CA TYR A 501 -10.27 -23.13 17.07
C TYR A 501 -11.10 -21.87 16.80
N ASN A 502 -12.01 -21.92 15.83
CA ASN A 502 -12.94 -20.84 15.47
C ASN A 502 -13.78 -20.38 16.68
N LYS A 503 -14.22 -21.30 17.54
CA LYS A 503 -14.92 -20.95 18.78
C LYS A 503 -14.01 -20.24 19.79
N ARG A 504 -12.76 -20.71 19.95
CA ARG A 504 -11.78 -20.12 20.89
C ARG A 504 -11.36 -18.70 20.48
N VAL A 505 -11.16 -18.43 19.19
CA VAL A 505 -10.70 -17.10 18.76
C VAL A 505 -11.67 -15.98 19.10
N LYS A 506 -12.98 -16.27 19.25
CA LYS A 506 -13.95 -15.27 19.73
C LYS A 506 -13.63 -14.79 21.14
N ILE A 507 -13.21 -15.69 22.04
CA ILE A 507 -12.74 -15.35 23.39
C ILE A 507 -11.47 -14.52 23.30
N TYR A 508 -10.52 -14.91 22.44
CA TYR A 508 -9.28 -14.15 22.24
C TYR A 508 -9.55 -12.73 21.73
N CYS A 509 -10.53 -12.52 20.86
CA CYS A 509 -10.97 -11.19 20.43
C CYS A 509 -11.42 -10.32 21.61
N TYR A 510 -12.23 -10.86 22.54
CA TYR A 510 -12.67 -10.11 23.72
C TYR A 510 -11.52 -9.70 24.63
N ILE A 511 -10.48 -10.53 24.75
CA ILE A 511 -9.27 -10.21 25.51
C ILE A 511 -8.39 -9.19 24.78
N LEU A 512 -8.29 -9.31 23.45
CA LEU A 512 -7.40 -8.49 22.64
C LEU A 512 -7.90 -7.04 22.49
N ILE A 513 -9.22 -6.80 22.51
CA ILE A 513 -9.80 -5.44 22.44
C ILE A 513 -9.24 -4.51 23.53
N PRO A 514 -9.39 -4.79 24.83
CA PRO A 514 -8.91 -3.87 25.88
C PRO A 514 -7.39 -3.70 25.85
N ILE A 515 -6.64 -4.76 25.52
CA ILE A 515 -5.18 -4.68 25.35
C ILE A 515 -4.84 -3.71 24.23
N PHE A 516 -5.44 -3.88 23.05
CA PHE A 516 -5.18 -3.01 21.92
C PHE A 516 -5.59 -1.56 22.21
N VAL A 517 -6.75 -1.32 22.83
CA VAL A 517 -7.20 0.03 23.22
C VAL A 517 -6.20 0.68 24.17
N MET A 518 -5.73 -0.03 25.20
CA MET A 518 -4.70 0.50 26.12
C MET A 518 -3.42 0.87 25.37
N VAL A 519 -2.91 -0.03 24.52
CA VAL A 519 -1.70 0.25 23.74
C VAL A 519 -1.92 1.42 22.76
N ALA A 520 -3.08 1.52 22.11
CA ALA A 520 -3.40 2.63 21.22
C ALA A 520 -3.52 3.98 21.95
N LEU A 521 -4.04 3.98 23.19
CA LEU A 521 -4.10 5.18 24.04
C LEU A 521 -2.70 5.66 24.44
N ILE A 522 -1.81 4.74 24.84
CA ILE A 522 -0.43 5.10 25.17
C ILE A 522 0.29 5.61 23.90
N PHE A 523 0.08 4.98 22.75
CA PHE A 523 0.61 5.48 21.47
C PHE A 523 0.11 6.90 21.16
N THR A 524 -1.18 7.16 21.35
CA THR A 524 -1.78 8.48 21.14
C THR A 524 -1.17 9.52 22.07
N PHE A 525 -0.89 9.14 23.32
CA PHE A 525 -0.21 10.02 24.27
C PHE A 525 1.20 10.42 23.78
N PHE A 526 2.00 9.46 23.30
CA PHE A 526 3.31 9.78 22.72
C PHE A 526 3.19 10.63 21.45
N LEU A 527 2.23 10.35 20.58
CA LEU A 527 1.99 11.18 19.39
C LEU A 527 1.64 12.63 19.77
N LEU A 528 0.74 12.82 20.74
CA LEU A 528 0.39 14.14 21.26
C LEU A 528 1.59 14.83 21.90
N HIS A 529 2.44 14.08 22.60
CA HIS A 529 3.70 14.59 23.13
C HIS A 529 4.63 15.08 22.01
N ALA A 530 4.86 14.29 20.97
CA ALA A 530 5.68 14.71 19.82
C ALA A 530 5.12 15.96 19.11
N VAL A 531 3.79 16.03 18.95
CA VAL A 531 3.12 17.22 18.37
C VAL A 531 3.31 18.44 19.27
N MET A 532 3.07 18.31 20.57
CA MET A 532 3.23 19.39 21.53
C MET A 532 4.69 19.86 21.58
N LYS A 533 5.65 18.94 21.60
CA LYS A 533 7.08 19.24 21.51
C LYS A 533 7.39 20.06 20.26
N THR A 534 6.91 19.62 19.10
CA THR A 534 7.09 20.32 17.82
C THR A 534 6.55 21.74 17.90
N VAL A 535 5.31 21.92 18.36
CA VAL A 535 4.67 23.25 18.47
C VAL A 535 5.43 24.14 19.46
N MET A 536 5.78 23.63 20.64
CA MET A 536 6.48 24.40 21.67
C MET A 536 7.86 24.84 21.19
N VAL A 537 8.62 23.94 20.56
CA VAL A 537 9.95 24.26 20.00
C VAL A 537 9.83 25.22 18.83
N SER A 538 8.90 25.02 17.90
CA SER A 538 8.77 25.88 16.72
C SER A 538 8.33 27.30 17.08
N PHE A 539 7.40 27.48 18.02
CA PHE A 539 6.73 28.78 18.19
C PHE A 539 6.99 29.48 19.53
N TYR A 540 7.39 28.76 20.59
CA TYR A 540 7.37 29.32 21.95
C TYR A 540 8.71 29.25 22.70
N CYS A 541 9.44 28.16 22.60
CA CYS A 541 10.67 27.95 23.35
C CYS A 541 11.89 28.07 22.43
N ASP A 542 12.87 28.88 22.83
CA ASP A 542 14.08 29.10 22.05
C ASP A 542 15.12 28.01 22.29
N CYS A 543 15.27 27.60 23.55
CA CYS A 543 16.28 26.64 23.99
C CYS A 543 15.77 25.21 24.14
N GLY A 544 14.57 24.94 23.64
CA GLY A 544 13.93 23.62 23.74
C GLY A 544 12.83 23.50 24.79
N TRP A 545 12.25 22.31 24.87
CA TRP A 545 11.03 22.06 25.63
C TRP A 545 11.07 20.69 26.32
N ASN A 546 10.85 20.71 27.64
CA ASN A 546 10.73 19.53 28.49
C ASN A 546 9.29 19.32 28.94
N VAL A 547 8.88 18.05 29.08
CA VAL A 547 7.53 17.69 29.54
C VAL A 547 7.30 18.19 30.96
N ARG A 548 6.25 19.00 31.12
CA ARG A 548 5.73 19.48 32.41
C ARG A 548 4.21 19.44 32.39
N LEU A 549 3.58 19.41 33.57
CA LEU A 549 2.11 19.46 33.71
C LEU A 549 1.51 20.71 33.05
N ASN A 550 2.16 21.87 33.22
CA ASN A 550 1.89 23.06 32.43
C ASN A 550 2.91 23.13 31.29
N PRO A 551 2.50 23.01 30.01
CA PRO A 551 3.43 22.97 28.89
C PRO A 551 4.26 24.25 28.77
N PHE A 552 3.73 25.42 29.14
CA PHE A 552 4.46 26.69 29.08
C PHE A 552 5.61 26.77 30.08
N ASN A 553 5.52 26.03 31.20
CA ASN A 553 6.61 25.92 32.17
C ASN A 553 7.69 24.91 31.73
N GLY A 554 7.50 24.27 30.57
CA GLY A 554 8.44 23.32 29.98
C GLY A 554 9.57 23.97 29.19
N CYS A 555 9.47 25.26 28.85
CA CYS A 555 10.52 25.93 28.09
C CYS A 555 11.83 25.99 28.89
N VAL A 556 12.90 25.61 28.22
CA VAL A 556 14.27 25.76 28.70
C VAL A 556 14.66 27.23 28.64
N LYS A 557 15.33 27.73 29.67
CA LYS A 557 15.87 29.10 29.68
C LYS A 557 17.34 29.10 29.24
N PRO A 558 17.79 30.11 28.48
CA PRO A 558 19.20 30.31 28.19
C PRO A 558 19.97 30.65 29.48
N GLU A 559 21.24 30.27 29.54
CA GLU A 559 22.10 30.58 30.68
C GLU A 559 22.49 32.06 30.63
N SER A 560 22.24 32.79 31.72
CA SER A 560 22.19 34.27 31.73
C SER A 560 23.49 34.99 31.39
N THR A 561 24.62 34.28 31.36
CA THR A 561 25.96 34.86 31.17
C THR A 561 26.56 34.60 29.80
N SER A 562 26.09 33.60 29.05
CA SER A 562 26.66 33.22 27.74
C SER A 562 25.69 33.40 26.57
N GLY A 563 24.38 33.55 26.85
CA GLY A 563 23.35 33.51 25.82
C GLY A 563 23.19 32.12 25.19
N ALA A 564 23.99 31.13 25.59
CA ALA A 564 23.90 29.77 25.11
C ALA A 564 22.71 29.07 25.76
N CYS A 565 21.94 28.36 24.94
CA CYS A 565 20.86 27.52 25.41
C CYS A 565 21.41 26.33 26.20
N PHE A 566 21.10 26.28 27.49
CA PHE A 566 21.44 25.12 28.31
C PHE A 566 20.26 24.14 28.27
N ILE A 567 20.31 23.13 27.40
CA ILE A 567 19.27 22.09 27.37
C ILE A 567 19.37 21.29 28.70
N PRO A 568 18.39 21.42 29.62
CA PRO A 568 18.55 21.08 31.01
C PRO A 568 17.88 19.75 31.35
#